data_AF-A0A2G4IIE0-F1
#
_entry.id   AF-A0A2G4IIE0-F1
#
_cell.length_a   1.000
_cell.length_b   1.000
_cell.length_c   1.000
_cell.angle_alpha   90.00
_cell.angle_beta   90.00
_cell.angle_gamma   90.00
#
_symmetry.space_group_name_H-M   'P 1'
#
loop_
_entity.id
_entity.type
_entity.pdbx_description
1 polymer ?
#
loop_
_entity_poly.entity_id
_entity_poly.type
_entity_poly.pdbx_seq_one_letter_code
_entity_poly.pdbx_strand_id
1 'polypeptide(L)'
;MMMSGTTDAAGQPGTVDEGLRDAAAIAGGMQDDGAEGADEQDEAEPEEIEEIELSFGAKTLKVAKSAIPDEVRAELEDFTKNIQGDYTRKTQEIAEQRKEFEAQRDLYGKLQSLGGEARKAFYAGEAIANELAQLQQIDLRALRQSNPDQARWISDEIAVKRSDLINHVNAVSQYETAITAEEQRAVASLEESGRARIAKTVKSFDADAVIAYAVKAGVSEQDAKKWPLNPITAEFAWKAMQYDKLHASTKAAIAAKPNSTPSAPVRSISGKSTGSTVKAPEQMSDDEYYRWEMSKTVKAMRR
;
A
#
# COMPACT_ATOMS: atom_id res chain seq x y z
N MET A 1 49.80 -20.71 -40.15
CA MET A 1 48.90 -20.58 -38.99
C MET A 1 48.73 -19.09 -38.78
N MET A 2 47.69 -18.40 -39.24
CA MET A 2 46.26 -18.75 -39.47
C MET A 2 45.49 -19.13 -38.21
N MET A 3 44.48 -18.29 -37.92
CA MET A 3 43.29 -18.33 -37.02
C MET A 3 43.28 -16.99 -36.23
N SER A 4 42.60 -15.90 -36.61
CA SER A 4 41.20 -15.64 -37.01
C SER A 4 40.19 -15.60 -35.85
N GLY A 5 39.54 -14.44 -35.68
CA GLY A 5 38.58 -14.05 -34.63
C GLY A 5 38.86 -12.60 -34.18
N THR A 6 38.19 -11.50 -34.59
CA THR A 6 36.74 -11.14 -34.57
C THR A 6 36.08 -11.54 -33.24
N THR A 7 35.54 -10.68 -32.37
CA THR A 7 35.07 -9.27 -32.42
C THR A 7 35.45 -8.52 -31.10
N ASP A 8 35.15 -7.23 -30.82
CA ASP A 8 34.39 -6.17 -31.52
C ASP A 8 34.97 -4.74 -31.26
N ALA A 9 34.28 -3.68 -31.69
CA ALA A 9 34.68 -2.28 -31.53
C ALA A 9 34.00 -1.52 -30.35
N ALA A 10 34.64 -0.44 -29.90
CA ALA A 10 34.14 0.44 -28.85
C ALA A 10 32.92 1.26 -29.32
N GLY A 11 31.72 0.89 -28.85
CA GLY A 11 30.50 1.66 -29.04
C GLY A 11 30.41 2.87 -28.09
N GLN A 12 30.42 4.08 -28.66
CA GLN A 12 29.96 5.28 -27.96
C GLN A 12 28.45 5.16 -27.69
N PRO A 13 27.92 5.61 -26.53
CA PRO A 13 26.48 5.73 -26.32
C PRO A 13 25.93 6.87 -27.18
N GLY A 14 25.46 6.53 -28.38
CA GLY A 14 24.78 7.47 -29.27
C GLY A 14 23.46 7.95 -28.69
N THR A 15 23.30 9.27 -28.60
CA THR A 15 22.04 9.93 -28.25
C THR A 15 21.04 9.83 -29.39
N VAL A 16 19.98 9.06 -29.22
CA VAL A 16 18.82 9.03 -30.13
C VAL A 16 17.53 8.78 -29.33
N ASP A 17 16.90 9.87 -28.87
CA ASP A 17 15.44 10.02 -28.91
C ASP A 17 15.00 11.49 -28.80
N GLU A 18 15.35 12.31 -29.80
CA GLU A 18 14.65 13.58 -30.09
C GLU A 18 13.67 13.37 -31.27
N GLY A 19 12.92 12.25 -31.27
CA GLY A 19 12.13 11.80 -32.42
C GLY A 19 10.62 12.11 -32.39
N LEU A 20 10.12 12.78 -31.34
CA LEU A 20 8.67 12.87 -31.06
C LEU A 20 8.15 14.30 -30.78
N ARG A 21 8.82 15.30 -31.35
CA ARG A 21 8.38 16.72 -31.38
C ARG A 21 8.39 17.28 -32.79
N ASP A 22 7.58 16.74 -33.69
CA ASP A 22 6.99 17.47 -34.84
C ASP A 22 6.01 16.58 -35.62
N ALA A 23 4.76 16.49 -35.12
CA ALA A 23 3.65 15.81 -35.80
C ALA A 23 2.40 16.70 -35.87
N ALA A 24 2.60 18.02 -36.00
CA ALA A 24 1.54 19.04 -35.96
C ALA A 24 1.67 20.09 -37.07
N ALA A 25 2.09 19.70 -38.28
CA ALA A 25 2.35 20.66 -39.38
C ALA A 25 2.25 20.10 -40.82
N ILE A 26 1.36 19.14 -41.14
CA ILE A 26 1.08 18.77 -42.55
C ILE A 26 -0.42 18.55 -42.80
N ALA A 27 -1.11 19.61 -43.22
CA ALA A 27 -2.36 19.57 -44.00
C ALA A 27 -2.73 20.99 -44.52
N GLY A 28 -1.83 21.61 -45.28
CA GLY A 28 -2.05 22.93 -45.89
C GLY A 28 -1.90 22.89 -47.40
N GLY A 29 -2.98 23.20 -48.12
CA GLY A 29 -2.94 23.56 -49.54
C GLY A 29 -3.35 22.48 -50.55
N MET A 30 -4.62 22.50 -50.94
CA MET A 30 -4.99 22.50 -52.36
C MET A 30 -6.30 23.28 -52.51
N GLN A 31 -6.44 24.03 -53.60
CA GLN A 31 -7.44 25.07 -53.81
C GLN A 31 -8.14 24.80 -55.15
N ASP A 32 -9.47 24.89 -55.20
CA ASP A 32 -10.20 25.10 -56.46
C ASP A 32 -11.47 25.92 -56.20
N ASP A 33 -11.88 26.68 -57.20
CA ASP A 33 -12.77 27.85 -57.11
C ASP A 33 -13.93 27.68 -58.12
N GLY A 34 -15.20 27.97 -57.76
CA GLY A 34 -16.30 27.40 -58.57
C GLY A 34 -17.76 27.84 -58.40
N ALA A 35 -18.03 29.14 -58.39
CA ALA A 35 -19.29 29.78 -58.87
C ALA A 35 -20.62 29.64 -58.08
N GLU A 36 -21.48 30.65 -58.31
CA GLU A 36 -22.73 30.99 -57.60
C GLU A 36 -23.99 30.40 -58.27
N GLY A 37 -25.12 30.30 -57.54
CA GLY A 37 -26.44 30.13 -58.19
C GLY A 37 -27.62 29.62 -57.35
N ALA A 38 -28.31 30.54 -56.67
CA ALA A 38 -29.76 30.66 -56.36
C ALA A 38 -30.75 29.46 -56.18
N ASP A 39 -31.74 29.76 -55.33
CA ASP A 39 -33.15 29.27 -55.25
C ASP A 39 -33.57 27.96 -54.52
N GLU A 40 -34.19 28.20 -53.36
CA GLU A 40 -35.51 27.73 -52.85
C GLU A 40 -36.02 26.27 -52.96
N GLN A 41 -36.34 25.76 -51.76
CA GLN A 41 -37.55 24.99 -51.36
C GLN A 41 -37.66 23.45 -51.52
N ASP A 42 -38.39 22.92 -50.52
CA ASP A 42 -39.09 21.64 -50.34
C ASP A 42 -38.34 20.31 -50.15
N GLU A 43 -38.25 19.94 -48.87
CA GLU A 43 -38.98 18.82 -48.27
C GLU A 43 -38.75 17.40 -48.82
N ALA A 44 -37.86 16.66 -48.14
CA ALA A 44 -37.95 15.21 -48.00
C ALA A 44 -37.36 14.80 -46.65
N GLU A 45 -38.19 14.29 -45.73
CA GLU A 45 -37.76 13.74 -44.44
C GLU A 45 -36.89 12.47 -44.64
N PRO A 46 -35.67 12.40 -44.07
CA PRO A 46 -35.02 11.15 -43.77
C PRO A 46 -35.27 10.81 -42.29
N GLU A 47 -35.85 9.64 -42.03
CA GLU A 47 -36.14 9.15 -40.67
C GLU A 47 -34.92 9.27 -39.75
N GLU A 48 -35.09 9.86 -38.55
CA GLU A 48 -34.04 10.00 -37.55
C GLU A 48 -33.59 8.61 -37.05
N ILE A 49 -32.56 8.05 -37.68
CA ILE A 49 -31.72 7.05 -37.02
C ILE A 49 -30.95 7.80 -35.94
N GLU A 50 -31.46 7.79 -34.71
CA GLU A 50 -30.78 8.37 -33.56
C GLU A 50 -29.39 7.72 -33.37
N GLU A 51 -28.35 8.39 -33.85
CA GLU A 51 -26.95 8.05 -33.58
C GLU A 51 -26.55 8.54 -32.19
N ILE A 52 -25.98 7.66 -31.37
CA ILE A 52 -25.51 8.01 -30.03
C ILE A 52 -23.99 7.98 -30.01
N GLU A 53 -23.38 9.05 -29.48
CA GLU A 53 -21.95 9.16 -29.27
C GLU A 53 -21.53 8.47 -27.97
N LEU A 54 -20.91 7.29 -28.08
CA LEU A 54 -20.25 6.60 -26.98
C LEU A 54 -18.82 7.12 -26.82
N SER A 55 -18.55 7.78 -25.69
CA SER A 55 -17.22 8.31 -25.37
C SER A 55 -16.32 7.27 -24.69
N PHE A 56 -15.26 6.86 -25.39
CA PHE A 56 -14.18 6.00 -24.86
C PHE A 56 -12.90 6.83 -24.68
N GLY A 57 -12.86 7.64 -23.62
CA GLY A 57 -11.72 8.52 -23.33
C GLY A 57 -11.58 9.61 -24.38
N ALA A 58 -10.47 9.61 -25.14
CA ALA A 58 -10.23 10.60 -26.19
C ALA A 58 -10.86 10.25 -27.56
N LYS A 59 -11.67 9.17 -27.64
CA LYS A 59 -12.26 8.71 -28.89
C LYS A 59 -13.77 8.51 -28.75
N THR A 60 -14.55 9.25 -29.52
CA THR A 60 -16.00 9.05 -29.65
C THR A 60 -16.30 8.04 -30.75
N LEU A 61 -17.25 7.14 -30.47
CA LEU A 61 -17.78 6.16 -31.41
C LEU A 61 -19.27 6.43 -31.58
N LYS A 62 -19.68 6.78 -32.80
CA LYS A 62 -21.10 6.90 -33.17
C LYS A 62 -21.66 5.50 -33.41
N VAL A 63 -22.72 5.15 -32.68
CA VAL A 63 -23.42 3.87 -32.85
C VAL A 63 -24.92 4.14 -32.89
N ALA A 64 -25.61 3.54 -33.87
CA ALA A 64 -27.05 3.66 -33.98
C ALA A 64 -27.75 3.06 -32.74
N LYS A 65 -28.74 3.77 -32.20
CA LYS A 65 -29.49 3.43 -30.97
C LYS A 65 -30.16 2.05 -30.98
N SER A 66 -30.35 1.46 -32.15
CA SER A 66 -30.88 0.10 -32.34
C SER A 66 -29.86 -1.03 -32.12
N ALA A 67 -28.56 -0.74 -32.02
CA ALA A 67 -27.50 -1.76 -31.97
C ALA A 67 -27.03 -2.13 -30.55
N ILE A 68 -27.29 -1.29 -29.54
CA ILE A 68 -26.85 -1.51 -28.15
C ILE A 68 -28.02 -1.18 -27.20
N PRO A 69 -28.51 -2.14 -26.39
CA PRO A 69 -29.55 -1.88 -25.39
C PRO A 69 -29.13 -0.80 -24.38
N ASP A 70 -30.09 0.01 -23.92
CA ASP A 70 -29.85 1.17 -23.04
C ASP A 70 -29.08 0.80 -21.74
N GLU A 71 -29.30 -0.41 -21.21
CA GLU A 71 -28.59 -0.94 -20.03
C GLU A 71 -27.09 -1.18 -20.32
N VAL A 72 -26.75 -1.77 -21.47
CA VAL A 72 -25.37 -2.05 -21.87
C VAL A 72 -24.60 -0.75 -22.13
N ARG A 73 -25.28 0.30 -22.61
CA ARG A 73 -24.70 1.66 -22.73
C ARG A 73 -24.38 2.25 -21.35
N ALA A 74 -25.27 2.11 -20.37
CA ALA A 74 -25.04 2.61 -19.01
C ALA A 74 -23.85 1.88 -18.35
N GLU A 75 -23.76 0.55 -18.47
CA GLU A 75 -22.60 -0.22 -18.01
C GLU A 75 -21.31 0.20 -18.73
N LEU A 76 -21.34 0.47 -20.03
CA LEU A 76 -20.19 0.97 -20.79
C LEU A 76 -19.70 2.34 -20.30
N GLU A 77 -20.61 3.27 -20.05
CA GLU A 77 -20.26 4.60 -19.53
C GLU A 77 -19.71 4.52 -18.11
N ASP A 78 -20.31 3.73 -17.22
CA ASP A 78 -19.79 3.56 -15.87
C ASP A 78 -18.45 2.80 -15.88
N PHE A 79 -18.26 1.84 -16.78
CA PHE A 79 -16.97 1.16 -16.98
C PHE A 79 -15.89 2.13 -17.48
N THR A 80 -16.17 2.98 -18.47
CA THR A 80 -15.18 3.95 -18.97
C THR A 80 -14.86 5.04 -17.94
N LYS A 81 -15.86 5.55 -17.20
CA LYS A 81 -15.66 6.49 -16.09
C LYS A 81 -14.84 5.87 -14.96
N ASN A 82 -15.15 4.65 -14.54
CA ASN A 82 -14.37 3.92 -13.53
C ASN A 82 -12.92 3.68 -14.00
N ILE A 83 -12.72 3.27 -15.26
CA ILE A 83 -11.38 3.10 -15.84
C ILE A 83 -10.60 4.40 -15.82
N GLN A 84 -11.17 5.53 -16.23
CA GLN A 84 -10.48 6.83 -16.22
C GLN A 84 -10.13 7.28 -14.78
N GLY A 85 -11.04 7.07 -13.83
CA GLY A 85 -10.80 7.31 -12.41
C GLY A 85 -9.70 6.41 -11.84
N ASP A 86 -9.62 5.15 -12.27
CA ASP A 86 -8.57 4.21 -11.88
C ASP A 86 -7.22 4.53 -12.50
N TYR A 87 -7.16 4.91 -13.78
CA TYR A 87 -5.92 5.37 -14.42
C TYR A 87 -5.38 6.64 -13.77
N THR A 88 -6.26 7.59 -13.42
CA THR A 88 -5.87 8.82 -12.73
C THR A 88 -5.31 8.51 -11.34
N ARG A 89 -6.00 7.67 -10.54
CA ARG A 89 -5.53 7.22 -9.22
C ARG A 89 -4.22 6.46 -9.30
N LYS A 90 -4.08 5.48 -10.19
CA LYS A 90 -2.84 4.71 -10.39
C LYS A 90 -1.68 5.59 -10.84
N THR A 91 -1.93 6.61 -11.66
CA THR A 91 -0.88 7.55 -12.09
C THR A 91 -0.39 8.41 -10.92
N GLN A 92 -1.30 8.85 -10.05
CA GLN A 92 -0.96 9.55 -8.81
C GLN A 92 -0.19 8.64 -7.84
N GLU A 93 -0.66 7.41 -7.61
CA GLU A 93 0.02 6.41 -6.77
C GLU A 93 1.43 6.07 -7.28
N ILE A 94 1.62 5.91 -8.60
CA ILE A 94 2.93 5.67 -9.22
C ILE A 94 3.83 6.91 -9.08
N ALA A 95 3.30 8.13 -9.16
CA ALA A 95 4.07 9.35 -8.94
C ALA A 95 4.50 9.50 -7.47
N GLU A 96 3.62 9.18 -6.52
CA GLU A 96 3.95 9.15 -5.08
C GLU A 96 5.00 8.08 -4.78
N GLN A 97 4.82 6.84 -5.26
CA GLN A 97 5.80 5.76 -5.10
C GLN A 97 7.17 6.11 -5.68
N ARG A 98 7.23 6.71 -6.88
CA ARG A 98 8.50 7.16 -7.49
C ARG A 98 9.20 8.19 -6.62
N LYS A 99 8.46 9.16 -6.08
CA LYS A 99 9.00 10.20 -5.18
C LYS A 99 9.54 9.60 -3.88
N GLU A 100 8.83 8.62 -3.29
CA GLU A 100 9.30 7.89 -2.11
C GLU A 100 10.58 7.09 -2.41
N PHE A 101 10.63 6.41 -3.57
CA PHE A 101 11.79 5.60 -3.98
C PHE A 101 13.03 6.47 -4.29
N GLU A 102 12.83 7.63 -4.91
CA GLU A 102 13.89 8.60 -5.17
C GLU A 102 14.46 9.16 -3.86
N ALA A 103 13.60 9.59 -2.92
CA ALA A 103 14.03 10.05 -1.60
C ALA A 103 14.80 8.97 -0.81
N GLN A 104 14.38 7.69 -0.88
CA GLN A 104 15.12 6.58 -0.28
C GLN A 104 16.49 6.37 -0.94
N ARG A 105 16.57 6.47 -2.27
CA ARG A 105 17.83 6.31 -3.02
C ARG A 105 18.82 7.43 -2.70
N ASP A 106 18.35 8.67 -2.59
CA ASP A 106 19.16 9.82 -2.25
C ASP A 106 19.68 9.75 -0.81
N LEU A 107 18.84 9.31 0.13
CA LEU A 107 19.24 9.08 1.53
C LEU A 107 20.30 7.95 1.63
N TYR A 108 20.09 6.85 0.92
CA TYR A 108 21.06 5.75 0.86
C TYR A 108 22.38 6.20 0.23
N GLY A 109 22.35 6.95 -0.87
CA GLY A 109 23.53 7.52 -1.52
C GLY A 109 24.30 8.46 -0.60
N LYS A 110 23.59 9.31 0.16
CA LYS A 110 24.19 10.21 1.16
C LYS A 110 24.86 9.44 2.30
N LEU A 111 24.19 8.46 2.89
CA LEU A 111 24.77 7.59 3.93
C LEU A 111 25.98 6.80 3.42
N GLN A 112 25.92 6.29 2.19
CA GLN A 112 27.04 5.58 1.55
C GLN A 112 28.22 6.52 1.29
N SER A 113 27.99 7.77 0.88
CA SER A 113 29.06 8.78 0.73
C SER A 113 29.70 9.10 2.07
N LEU A 114 28.92 9.46 3.08
CA LEU A 114 29.41 9.79 4.42
C LEU A 114 30.20 8.62 5.04
N GLY A 115 29.68 7.39 4.95
CA GLY A 115 30.40 6.20 5.40
C GLY A 115 31.63 5.84 4.53
N GLY A 116 31.66 6.26 3.27
CA GLY A 116 32.84 6.18 2.41
C GLY A 116 33.93 7.18 2.80
N GLU A 117 33.54 8.41 3.09
CA GLU A 117 34.43 9.48 3.53
C GLU A 117 34.99 9.23 4.94
N ALA A 118 34.15 8.79 5.89
CA ALA A 118 34.57 8.37 7.23
C ALA A 118 35.67 7.30 7.17
N ARG A 119 35.48 6.26 6.34
CA ARG A 119 36.48 5.20 6.15
C ARG A 119 37.76 5.70 5.48
N LYS A 120 37.68 6.60 4.49
CA LYS A 120 38.87 7.23 3.90
C LYS A 120 39.65 8.04 4.94
N ALA A 121 38.96 8.84 5.76
CA ALA A 121 39.58 9.61 6.83
C ALA A 121 40.22 8.71 7.89
N PHE A 122 39.57 7.61 8.25
CA PHE A 122 40.11 6.59 9.16
C PHE A 122 41.39 5.94 8.62
N TYR A 123 41.39 5.42 7.39
CA TYR A 123 42.56 4.77 6.80
C TYR A 123 43.73 5.75 6.59
N ALA A 124 43.45 7.02 6.27
CA ALA A 124 44.49 8.05 6.21
C ALA A 124 45.09 8.32 7.60
N GLY A 125 44.26 8.41 8.64
CA GLY A 125 44.72 8.51 10.03
C GLY A 125 45.54 7.29 10.48
N GLU A 126 45.14 6.08 10.09
CA GLU A 126 45.88 4.83 10.37
C GLU A 126 47.26 4.82 9.69
N ALA A 127 47.35 5.25 8.42
CA ALA A 127 48.63 5.38 7.72
C ALA A 127 49.57 6.37 8.45
N ILE A 128 49.06 7.55 8.82
CA ILE A 128 49.81 8.56 9.58
C ILE A 128 50.23 8.03 10.96
N ALA A 129 49.37 7.28 11.65
CA ALA A 129 49.70 6.65 12.93
C ALA A 129 50.83 5.61 12.80
N ASN A 130 50.84 4.83 11.72
CA ASN A 130 51.91 3.86 11.42
C ASN A 130 53.23 4.57 11.09
N GLU A 131 53.23 5.61 10.27
CA GLU A 131 54.41 6.44 10.01
C GLU A 131 54.94 7.11 11.29
N LEU A 132 54.04 7.64 12.12
CA LEU A 132 54.37 8.25 13.40
C LEU A 132 55.02 7.24 14.36
N ALA A 133 54.53 5.99 14.39
CA ALA A 133 55.12 4.92 15.18
C ALA A 133 56.55 4.56 14.71
N GLN A 134 56.78 4.53 13.39
CA GLN A 134 58.13 4.32 12.82
C GLN A 134 59.09 5.46 13.19
N LEU A 135 58.67 6.72 13.05
CA LEU A 135 59.50 7.88 13.41
C LEU A 135 59.79 7.95 14.92
N GLN A 136 58.86 7.50 15.77
CA GLN A 136 59.06 7.45 17.23
C GLN A 136 60.02 6.34 17.70
N GLN A 137 60.33 5.33 16.87
CA GLN A 137 61.36 4.33 17.18
C GLN A 137 62.79 4.88 17.03
N ILE A 138 62.96 6.04 16.39
CA ILE A 138 64.27 6.66 16.18
C ILE A 138 64.72 7.37 17.46
N ASP A 139 65.91 7.04 17.97
CA ASP A 139 66.48 7.74 19.12
C ASP A 139 66.92 9.17 18.75
N LEU A 140 66.00 10.12 18.89
CA LEU A 140 66.20 11.55 18.70
C LEU A 140 67.22 12.19 19.67
N ARG A 141 67.67 11.48 20.71
CA ARG A 141 68.71 11.94 21.62
C ARG A 141 70.08 11.58 21.07
N ALA A 142 70.29 10.32 20.70
CA ALA A 142 71.51 9.88 20.02
C ALA A 142 71.68 10.60 18.67
N LEU A 143 70.62 10.67 17.86
CA LEU A 143 70.67 11.33 16.55
C LEU A 143 71.03 12.80 16.64
N ARG A 144 70.59 13.52 17.69
CA ARG A 144 70.91 14.94 17.89
C ARG A 144 72.39 15.17 18.23
N GLN A 145 73.05 14.17 18.78
CA GLN A 145 74.48 14.22 19.11
C GLN A 145 75.36 13.92 17.89
N SER A 146 74.87 13.14 16.92
CA SER A 146 75.60 12.83 15.68
C SER A 146 75.23 13.73 14.49
N ASN A 147 73.94 14.01 14.28
CA ASN A 147 73.35 14.82 13.20
C ASN A 147 72.22 15.73 13.75
N PRO A 148 72.54 16.91 14.31
CA PRO A 148 71.55 17.78 14.95
C PRO A 148 70.44 18.26 13.99
N ASP A 149 70.75 18.52 12.72
CA ASP A 149 69.76 19.01 11.75
C ASP A 149 68.81 17.90 11.27
N GLN A 150 69.28 16.66 11.15
CA GLN A 150 68.42 15.51 10.87
C GLN A 150 67.45 15.25 12.05
N ALA A 151 67.93 15.40 13.29
CA ALA A 151 67.08 15.28 14.47
C ALA A 151 65.99 16.37 14.55
N ARG A 152 66.27 17.60 14.06
CA ARG A 152 65.27 18.67 13.92
C ARG A 152 64.21 18.32 12.89
N TRP A 153 64.62 17.92 11.68
CA TRP A 153 63.67 17.54 10.63
C TRP A 153 62.71 16.41 11.10
N ILE A 154 63.23 15.37 11.76
CA ILE A 154 62.37 14.30 12.29
C ILE A 154 61.46 14.81 13.43
N SER A 155 61.92 15.70 14.32
CA SER A 155 61.06 16.24 15.37
C SER A 155 59.93 17.11 14.81
N ASP A 156 60.20 17.86 13.75
CA ASP A 156 59.21 18.71 13.08
C ASP A 156 58.20 17.85 12.31
N GLU A 157 58.66 16.83 11.58
CA GLU A 157 57.82 15.82 10.90
C GLU A 157 56.89 15.09 11.90
N ILE A 158 57.41 14.70 13.07
CA ILE A 158 56.61 14.11 14.16
C ILE A 158 55.54 15.08 14.68
N ALA A 159 55.84 16.38 14.76
CA ALA A 159 54.89 17.39 15.20
C ALA A 159 53.77 17.60 14.15
N VAL A 160 54.12 17.67 12.87
CA VAL A 160 53.18 17.76 11.75
C VAL A 160 52.27 16.53 11.72
N LYS A 161 52.82 15.30 11.68
CA LYS A 161 52.02 14.07 11.65
C LYS A 161 51.10 13.91 12.88
N ARG A 162 51.48 14.43 14.05
CA ARG A 162 50.59 14.47 15.23
C ARG A 162 49.40 15.43 15.02
N SER A 163 49.65 16.60 14.45
CA SER A 163 48.59 17.54 14.07
C SER A 163 47.63 16.92 13.05
N ASP A 164 48.17 16.29 12.01
CA ASP A 164 47.37 15.65 10.96
C ASP A 164 46.55 14.47 11.50
N LEU A 165 47.13 13.64 12.38
CA LEU A 165 46.40 12.57 13.05
C LEU A 165 45.20 13.10 13.86
N ILE A 166 45.38 14.20 14.59
CA ILE A 166 44.28 14.86 15.32
C ILE A 166 43.20 15.37 14.36
N ASN A 167 43.60 15.96 13.22
CA ASN A 167 42.67 16.41 12.19
C ASN A 167 41.86 15.24 11.59
N HIS A 168 42.49 14.10 11.32
CA HIS A 168 41.82 12.89 10.83
C HIS A 168 40.86 12.29 11.86
N VAL A 169 41.25 12.22 13.14
CA VAL A 169 40.37 11.75 14.23
C VAL A 169 39.14 12.67 14.37
N ASN A 170 39.34 13.99 14.33
CA ASN A 170 38.25 14.96 14.36
C ASN A 170 37.31 14.82 13.16
N ALA A 171 37.85 14.57 11.96
CA ALA A 171 37.05 14.34 10.75
C ALA A 171 36.20 13.07 10.87
N VAL A 172 36.78 11.95 11.31
CA VAL A 172 36.03 10.69 11.55
C VAL A 172 34.89 10.92 12.54
N SER A 173 35.14 11.57 13.67
CA SER A 173 34.10 11.87 14.67
C SER A 173 32.97 12.77 14.13
N GLN A 174 33.30 13.75 13.27
CA GLN A 174 32.30 14.57 12.58
C GLN A 174 31.45 13.73 11.61
N TYR A 175 32.06 12.83 10.84
CA TYR A 175 31.33 11.94 9.93
C TYR A 175 30.44 10.94 10.68
N GLU A 176 30.91 10.34 11.77
CA GLU A 176 30.09 9.45 12.62
C GLU A 176 28.88 10.18 13.22
N THR A 177 29.09 11.42 13.69
CA THR A 177 28.01 12.29 14.18
C THR A 177 27.00 12.62 13.07
N ALA A 178 27.49 12.91 11.86
CA ALA A 178 26.64 13.19 10.71
C ALA A 178 25.83 11.97 10.26
N ILE A 179 26.44 10.78 10.19
CA ILE A 179 25.76 9.51 9.88
C ILE A 179 24.65 9.26 10.90
N THR A 180 24.97 9.32 12.20
CA THR A 180 24.00 9.10 13.29
C THR A 180 22.83 10.09 13.22
N ALA A 181 23.10 11.37 12.91
CA ALA A 181 22.07 12.39 12.77
C ALA A 181 21.16 12.16 11.55
N GLU A 182 21.71 11.69 10.43
CA GLU A 182 20.93 11.36 9.23
C GLU A 182 20.10 10.09 9.42
N GLU A 183 20.62 9.07 10.10
CA GLU A 183 19.86 7.88 10.50
C GLU A 183 18.68 8.25 11.42
N GLN A 184 18.90 9.11 12.42
CA GLN A 184 17.82 9.59 13.31
C GLN A 184 16.76 10.39 12.54
N ARG A 185 17.15 11.22 11.56
CA ARG A 185 16.22 11.93 10.67
C ARG A 185 15.41 10.96 9.80
N ALA A 186 16.06 9.93 9.25
CA ALA A 186 15.39 8.90 8.46
C ALA A 186 14.34 8.15 9.29
N VAL A 187 14.70 7.70 10.49
CA VAL A 187 13.81 7.03 11.44
C VAL A 187 12.63 7.94 11.81
N ALA A 188 12.88 9.20 12.17
CA ALA A 188 11.81 10.14 12.50
C ALA A 188 10.82 10.38 11.35
N SER A 189 11.31 10.48 10.10
CA SER A 189 10.46 10.63 8.91
C SER A 189 9.64 9.37 8.62
N LEU A 190 10.21 8.18 8.84
CA LEU A 190 9.49 6.90 8.77
C LEU A 190 8.41 6.80 9.86
N GLU A 191 8.68 7.26 11.08
CA GLU A 191 7.66 7.31 12.14
C GLU A 191 6.52 8.26 11.80
N GLU A 192 6.82 9.46 11.28
CA GLU A 192 5.81 10.46 10.93
C GLU A 192 4.92 9.99 9.78
N SER A 193 5.52 9.46 8.70
CA SER A 193 4.78 8.88 7.57
C SER A 193 3.95 7.66 7.98
N GLY A 194 4.47 6.81 8.87
CA GLY A 194 3.72 5.70 9.45
C GLY A 194 2.52 6.14 10.29
N ARG A 195 2.69 7.16 11.16
CA ARG A 195 1.57 7.78 11.92
C ARG A 195 0.53 8.39 10.98
N ALA A 196 0.97 9.11 9.94
CA ALA A 196 0.07 9.70 8.94
C ALA A 196 -0.72 8.63 8.17
N ARG A 197 -0.09 7.50 7.82
CA ARG A 197 -0.76 6.34 7.21
C ARG A 197 -1.82 5.75 8.14
N ILE A 198 -1.47 5.48 9.40
CA ILE A 198 -2.42 4.95 10.39
C ILE A 198 -3.61 5.92 10.56
N ALA A 199 -3.35 7.24 10.65
CA ALA A 199 -4.40 8.25 10.80
C ALA A 199 -5.34 8.34 9.57
N LYS A 200 -4.83 8.12 8.35
CA LYS A 200 -5.67 8.01 7.13
C LYS A 200 -6.52 6.73 7.13
N THR A 201 -5.96 5.60 7.56
CA THR A 201 -6.59 4.28 7.46
C THR A 201 -7.53 3.96 8.62
N VAL A 202 -7.25 4.46 9.82
CA VAL A 202 -7.96 4.11 11.06
C VAL A 202 -8.55 5.36 11.71
N LYS A 203 -9.87 5.53 11.53
CA LYS A 203 -10.63 6.60 12.18
C LYS A 203 -10.63 6.42 13.70
N SER A 204 -10.28 7.48 14.43
CA SER A 204 -10.13 7.47 15.89
C SER A 204 -9.12 6.43 16.39
N PHE A 205 -7.95 6.36 15.75
CA PHE A 205 -6.81 5.63 16.28
C PHE A 205 -6.30 6.28 17.58
N ASP A 206 -6.17 5.46 18.62
CA ASP A 206 -5.62 5.82 19.93
C ASP A 206 -4.36 4.98 20.15
N ALA A 207 -3.19 5.62 20.06
CA ALA A 207 -1.91 4.92 20.14
C ALA A 207 -1.70 4.26 21.50
N ASP A 208 -2.03 4.97 22.59
CA ASP A 208 -1.78 4.52 23.95
C ASP A 208 -2.68 3.33 24.31
N ALA A 209 -3.95 3.34 23.89
CA ALA A 209 -4.86 2.21 24.09
C ALA A 209 -4.40 0.94 23.33
N VAL A 210 -3.88 1.09 22.10
CA VAL A 210 -3.40 -0.08 21.32
C VAL A 210 -2.08 -0.59 21.88
N ILE A 211 -1.17 0.29 22.32
CA ILE A 211 0.08 -0.08 23.00
C ILE A 211 -0.25 -0.85 24.29
N ALA A 212 -1.13 -0.32 25.14
CA ALA A 212 -1.57 -0.99 26.37
C ALA A 212 -2.21 -2.36 26.10
N TYR A 213 -3.01 -2.48 25.03
CA TYR A 213 -3.60 -3.75 24.61
C TYR A 213 -2.53 -4.77 24.20
N ALA A 214 -1.52 -4.39 23.40
CA ALA A 214 -0.49 -5.32 22.99
C ALA A 214 0.51 -5.70 24.09
N VAL A 215 0.83 -4.78 25.01
CA VAL A 215 1.59 -5.11 26.23
C VAL A 215 0.84 -6.15 27.05
N LYS A 216 -0.49 -6.02 27.19
CA LYS A 216 -1.34 -7.04 27.82
C LYS A 216 -1.40 -8.36 27.02
N ALA A 217 -1.25 -8.31 25.70
CA ALA A 217 -1.16 -9.49 24.82
C ALA A 217 0.24 -10.14 24.76
N GLY A 218 1.25 -9.57 25.45
CA GLY A 218 2.61 -10.13 25.54
C GLY A 218 3.67 -9.49 24.62
N VAL A 219 3.35 -8.41 23.92
CA VAL A 219 4.33 -7.62 23.14
C VAL A 219 5.16 -6.75 24.10
N SER A 220 6.47 -6.61 23.86
CA SER A 220 7.31 -5.74 24.67
C SER A 220 6.92 -4.26 24.49
N GLU A 221 7.01 -3.45 25.54
CA GLU A 221 6.70 -2.01 25.46
C GLU A 221 7.63 -1.28 24.48
N GLN A 222 8.87 -1.74 24.32
CA GLN A 222 9.81 -1.19 23.35
C GLN A 222 9.41 -1.48 21.90
N ASP A 223 8.85 -2.66 21.62
CA ASP A 223 8.41 -3.01 20.27
C ASP A 223 7.05 -2.39 19.94
N ALA A 224 6.18 -2.22 20.94
CA ALA A 224 4.94 -1.45 20.81
C ALA A 224 5.21 0.03 20.49
N LYS A 225 6.26 0.64 21.07
CA LYS A 225 6.69 2.01 20.74
C LYS A 225 7.28 2.17 19.34
N LYS A 226 7.83 1.09 18.74
CA LYS A 226 8.35 1.08 17.36
C LYS A 226 7.28 0.93 16.28
N TRP A 227 6.01 0.75 16.63
CA TRP A 227 4.93 0.58 15.65
C TRP A 227 4.72 1.71 14.64
N PRO A 228 5.08 2.98 14.89
CA PRO A 228 5.14 3.99 13.83
C PRO A 228 6.03 3.57 12.65
N LEU A 229 7.10 2.80 12.89
CA LEU A 229 7.97 2.24 11.84
C LEU A 229 7.33 1.03 11.12
N ASN A 230 6.30 0.42 11.72
CA ASN A 230 5.59 -0.75 11.20
C ASN A 230 4.06 -0.50 11.23
N PRO A 231 3.53 0.42 10.39
CA PRO A 231 2.13 0.83 10.49
C PRO A 231 1.13 -0.33 10.30
N ILE A 232 1.51 -1.35 9.54
CA ILE A 232 0.73 -2.59 9.36
C ILE A 232 0.52 -3.33 10.70
N THR A 233 1.53 -3.38 11.58
CA THR A 233 1.37 -4.04 12.89
C THR A 233 0.49 -3.23 13.84
N ALA A 234 0.56 -1.90 13.77
CA ALA A 234 -0.35 -1.01 14.50
C ALA A 234 -1.81 -1.21 14.06
N GLU A 235 -2.05 -1.29 12.74
CA GLU A 235 -3.38 -1.57 12.18
C GLU A 235 -3.93 -2.92 12.63
N PHE A 236 -3.12 -3.99 12.61
CA PHE A 236 -3.55 -5.31 13.08
C PHE A 236 -3.82 -5.33 14.59
N ALA A 237 -2.97 -4.70 15.41
CA ALA A 237 -3.18 -4.61 16.85
C ALA A 237 -4.46 -3.83 17.20
N TRP A 238 -4.75 -2.73 16.48
CA TRP A 238 -6.01 -1.99 16.64
C TRP A 238 -7.22 -2.82 16.20
N LYS A 239 -7.16 -3.51 15.06
CA LYS A 239 -8.24 -4.40 14.58
C LYS A 239 -8.52 -5.52 15.58
N ALA A 240 -7.48 -6.12 16.18
CA ALA A 240 -7.61 -7.12 17.23
C ALA A 240 -8.26 -6.55 18.51
N MET A 241 -7.79 -5.39 18.99
CA MET A 241 -8.40 -4.71 20.14
C MET A 241 -9.90 -4.41 19.92
N GLN A 242 -10.27 -3.95 18.72
CA GLN A 242 -11.68 -3.65 18.39
C GLN A 242 -12.52 -4.92 18.27
N TYR A 243 -11.97 -6.01 17.71
CA TYR A 243 -12.61 -7.32 17.70
C TYR A 243 -12.87 -7.83 19.12
N ASP A 244 -11.88 -7.77 20.00
CA ASP A 244 -12.01 -8.18 21.41
C ASP A 244 -13.06 -7.34 22.17
N LYS A 245 -13.13 -6.03 21.92
CA LYS A 245 -14.20 -5.18 22.48
C LYS A 245 -15.58 -5.59 21.99
N LEU A 246 -15.74 -5.93 20.70
CA LEU A 246 -17.01 -6.39 20.12
C LEU A 246 -17.39 -7.80 20.61
N HIS A 247 -16.42 -8.69 20.77
CA HIS A 247 -16.65 -10.04 21.30
C HIS A 247 -16.98 -9.99 22.81
N ALA A 248 -16.32 -9.12 23.57
CA ALA A 248 -16.63 -8.88 24.97
C ALA A 248 -18.02 -8.22 25.15
N SER A 249 -18.38 -7.24 24.32
CA SER A 249 -19.68 -6.55 24.41
C SER A 249 -20.83 -7.45 23.96
N THR A 250 -20.66 -8.28 22.93
CA THR A 250 -21.66 -9.29 22.53
C THR A 250 -21.81 -10.38 23.59
N LYS A 251 -20.72 -10.90 24.16
CA LYS A 251 -20.77 -11.84 25.30
C LYS A 251 -21.46 -11.22 26.52
N ALA A 252 -21.17 -9.96 26.83
CA ALA A 252 -21.84 -9.23 27.91
C ALA A 252 -23.33 -9.00 27.62
N ALA A 253 -23.72 -8.66 26.38
CA ALA A 253 -25.12 -8.51 25.98
C ALA A 253 -25.90 -9.82 26.00
N ILE A 254 -25.25 -10.95 25.70
CA ILE A 254 -25.83 -12.30 25.84
C ILE A 254 -25.99 -12.67 27.32
N ALA A 255 -25.01 -12.35 28.18
CA ALA A 255 -25.07 -12.60 29.62
C ALA A 255 -26.02 -11.66 30.38
N ALA A 256 -26.20 -10.43 29.89
CA ALA A 256 -27.10 -9.42 30.45
C ALA A 256 -28.54 -9.52 29.89
N LYS A 257 -28.79 -10.40 28.91
CA LYS A 257 -30.15 -10.78 28.54
C LYS A 257 -30.80 -11.35 29.80
N PRO A 258 -31.92 -10.78 30.28
CA PRO A 258 -32.52 -11.27 31.51
C PRO A 258 -32.81 -12.75 31.33
N ASN A 259 -32.42 -13.56 32.32
CA ASN A 259 -32.83 -14.95 32.41
C ASN A 259 -34.34 -14.95 32.17
N SER A 260 -34.79 -15.51 31.04
CA SER A 260 -36.20 -15.56 30.73
C SER A 260 -36.83 -16.33 31.88
N THR A 261 -37.59 -15.64 32.73
CA THR A 261 -38.41 -16.30 33.74
C THR A 261 -39.16 -17.39 32.99
N PRO A 262 -39.06 -18.67 33.40
CA PRO A 262 -39.58 -19.78 32.60
C PRO A 262 -41.02 -19.46 32.30
N SER A 263 -41.31 -19.25 31.02
CA SER A 263 -42.58 -18.62 30.59
C SER A 263 -43.70 -19.44 31.21
N ALA A 264 -44.49 -18.79 32.08
CA ALA A 264 -45.55 -19.48 32.81
C ALA A 264 -46.35 -20.28 31.79
N PRO A 265 -46.44 -21.62 31.92
CA PRO A 265 -46.76 -22.51 30.82
C PRO A 265 -47.99 -21.99 30.12
N VAL A 266 -47.83 -21.65 28.83
CA VAL A 266 -48.84 -20.96 28.03
C VAL A 266 -50.16 -21.65 28.32
N ARG A 267 -51.06 -20.96 29.03
CA ARG A 267 -52.38 -21.51 29.35
C ARG A 267 -52.96 -21.92 28.02
N SER A 268 -53.19 -23.21 27.84
CA SER A 268 -53.78 -23.73 26.62
C SER A 268 -55.12 -23.02 26.46
N ILE A 269 -55.17 -22.10 25.50
CA ILE A 269 -56.44 -21.71 24.91
C ILE A 269 -57.06 -23.03 24.51
N SER A 270 -58.28 -23.31 24.99
CA SER A 270 -59.03 -24.51 24.63
C SER A 270 -59.57 -24.38 23.20
N GLY A 271 -58.66 -24.13 22.26
CA GLY A 271 -58.83 -24.43 20.85
C GLY A 271 -59.11 -25.92 20.77
N LYS A 272 -60.38 -26.24 20.53
CA LYS A 272 -60.95 -27.58 20.53
C LYS A 272 -60.13 -28.50 19.64
N SER A 273 -59.24 -29.28 20.26
CA SER A 273 -58.32 -30.12 19.52
C SER A 273 -59.09 -31.22 18.80
N THR A 274 -58.84 -31.36 17.50
CA THR A 274 -59.20 -32.54 16.70
C THR A 274 -58.28 -33.71 17.05
N GLY A 275 -58.16 -34.00 18.35
CA GLY A 275 -57.55 -35.22 18.87
C GLY A 275 -58.60 -36.33 18.88
N SER A 276 -58.47 -37.30 17.97
CA SER A 276 -59.42 -38.41 17.86
C SER A 276 -59.25 -39.41 19.00
N THR A 277 -59.91 -39.15 20.13
CA THR A 277 -60.24 -40.19 21.11
C THR A 277 -61.49 -40.92 20.64
N VAL A 278 -61.28 -42.02 19.91
CA VAL A 278 -62.37 -42.94 19.54
C VAL A 278 -62.93 -43.55 20.82
N LYS A 279 -64.18 -43.18 21.18
CA LYS A 279 -64.90 -43.77 22.32
C LYS A 279 -65.04 -45.29 22.13
N ALA A 280 -65.19 -46.03 23.23
CA ALA A 280 -65.62 -47.43 23.15
C ALA A 280 -67.06 -47.49 22.58
N PRO A 281 -67.45 -48.53 21.81
CA PRO A 281 -68.76 -48.55 21.16
C PRO A 281 -69.95 -48.52 22.15
N GLU A 282 -69.76 -49.07 23.35
CA GLU A 282 -70.73 -49.05 24.46
C GLU A 282 -70.93 -47.66 25.10
N GLN A 283 -70.12 -46.66 24.70
CA GLN A 283 -70.20 -45.27 25.18
C GLN A 283 -70.52 -44.27 24.06
N MET A 284 -70.96 -44.76 22.90
CA MET A 284 -71.53 -43.96 21.83
C MET A 284 -73.06 -43.94 21.97
N SER A 285 -73.70 -42.84 21.58
CA SER A 285 -75.15 -42.88 21.31
C SER A 285 -75.43 -43.61 20.00
N ASP A 286 -76.65 -44.09 19.80
CA ASP A 286 -77.04 -44.88 18.61
C ASP A 286 -76.66 -44.19 17.28
N ASP A 287 -76.85 -42.87 17.18
CA ASP A 287 -76.44 -42.05 16.03
C ASP A 287 -74.90 -41.94 15.85
N GLU A 288 -74.14 -41.92 16.95
CA GLU A 288 -72.66 -41.95 16.90
C GLU A 288 -72.16 -43.35 16.50
N TYR A 289 -72.80 -44.41 17.02
CA TYR A 289 -72.49 -45.81 16.70
C TYR A 289 -72.76 -46.11 15.21
N TYR A 290 -73.93 -45.73 14.69
CA TYR A 290 -74.31 -45.96 13.29
C TYR A 290 -73.33 -45.29 12.32
N ARG A 291 -72.87 -44.07 12.63
CA ARG A 291 -71.84 -43.36 11.85
C ARG A 291 -70.46 -44.03 11.95
N TRP A 292 -70.09 -44.56 13.11
CA TRP A 292 -68.85 -45.31 13.29
C TRP A 292 -68.87 -46.63 12.50
N GLU A 293 -69.97 -47.38 12.51
CA GLU A 293 -70.11 -48.61 11.73
C GLU A 293 -70.09 -48.35 10.21
N MET A 294 -70.84 -47.35 9.74
CA MET A 294 -70.79 -46.89 8.34
C MET A 294 -69.37 -46.50 7.90
N SER A 295 -68.57 -45.91 8.80
CA SER A 295 -67.16 -45.59 8.50
C SER A 295 -66.28 -46.84 8.34
N LYS A 296 -66.64 -47.97 8.96
CA LYS A 296 -65.94 -49.25 8.83
C LYS A 296 -66.34 -50.00 7.56
N THR A 297 -67.63 -50.05 7.23
CA THR A 297 -68.11 -50.75 6.03
C THR A 297 -67.60 -50.08 4.75
N VAL A 298 -67.62 -48.75 4.67
CA VAL A 298 -67.02 -47.98 3.55
C VAL A 298 -65.51 -48.21 3.44
N LYS A 299 -64.81 -48.42 4.56
CA LYS A 299 -63.37 -48.71 4.58
C LYS A 299 -63.05 -50.15 4.21
N ALA A 300 -63.98 -51.08 4.39
CA ALA A 300 -63.87 -52.47 3.94
C ALA A 300 -64.14 -52.62 2.44
N MET A 301 -65.09 -51.87 1.85
CA MET A 301 -65.33 -51.85 0.39
C MET A 301 -64.21 -51.17 -0.43
N ARG A 302 -63.24 -50.52 0.24
CA ARG A 302 -62.08 -49.86 -0.39
C ARG A 302 -60.78 -50.69 -0.31
N ARG A 303 -60.88 -51.99 -0.02
CA ARG A 303 -59.77 -52.95 -0.05
C ARG A 303 -60.08 -54.11 -0.97
#